data_AF-A0A419G444-F1
#
_entry.id   AF-A0A419G444-F1
#
_cell.length_a   1.000
_cell.length_b   1.000
_cell.length_c   1.000
_cell.angle_alpha   90.00
_cell.angle_beta   90.00
_cell.angle_gamma   90.00
#
_symmetry.space_group_name_H-M   'P 1'
#
loop_
_entity.id
_entity.type
_entity.pdbx_description
1 polymer ?
#
loop_
_entity_poly.entity_id
_entity_poly.type
_entity_poly.pdbx_seq_one_letter_code
_entity_poly.pdbx_strand_id
1 'polypeptide(L)'
;MIVDQPQSHFIFIYHTNSYYGSRKYIAYKGKPLTNKEYLEHWGKWVFLGERRELDEMAEKLNYHVEKGEIPCIKYDRVPLTHLGLNECVMCVYCDEREREEVWQILNSYGVELKAWFYEKETIQMWSPGGRLLESWITSQNLSVEEAEAVREDSRQRFQAIYDNEDEIFTGWEQ
;
A
#
# COMPACT_ATOMS: atom_id res chain seq x y z
N MET A 1 -2.08 -10.34 12.02
CA MET A 1 -1.07 -9.85 12.98
C MET A 1 -0.80 -8.40 12.67
N ILE A 2 -0.92 -7.53 13.67
CA ILE A 2 -0.63 -6.09 13.54
C ILE A 2 0.86 -5.87 13.85
N VAL A 3 1.55 -5.16 12.96
CA VAL A 3 2.99 -4.87 13.02
C VAL A 3 3.18 -3.37 13.17
N ASP A 4 3.30 -2.94 14.43
CA ASP A 4 3.58 -1.56 14.80
C ASP A 4 5.07 -1.43 15.17
N GLN A 5 5.89 -0.99 14.21
CA GLN A 5 7.31 -0.71 14.45
C GLN A 5 7.51 0.80 14.63
N PRO A 6 8.04 1.28 15.77
CA PRO A 6 8.15 2.71 16.06
C PRO A 6 8.91 3.53 15.00
N GLN A 7 9.88 2.89 14.33
CA GLN A 7 10.72 3.55 13.31
C GLN A 7 10.05 3.60 11.93
N SER A 8 8.95 2.88 11.73
CA SER A 8 8.17 2.92 10.51
C SER A 8 7.10 4.00 10.60
N HIS A 9 6.94 4.75 9.51
CA HIS A 9 5.82 5.66 9.33
C HIS A 9 4.48 4.91 9.21
N PHE A 10 4.52 3.67 8.71
CA PHE A 10 3.33 2.87 8.48
C PHE A 10 3.20 1.76 9.52
N ILE A 11 1.94 1.41 9.80
CA ILE A 11 1.58 0.19 10.50
C ILE A 11 0.96 -0.77 9.49
N PHE A 12 1.34 -2.03 9.62
CA PHE A 12 0.89 -3.07 8.72
C PHE A 12 0.07 -4.12 9.43
N ILE A 13 -0.84 -4.75 8.69
CA ILE A 13 -1.56 -5.94 9.13
C ILE A 13 -1.32 -7.02 8.08
N TYR A 14 -0.67 -8.08 8.52
CA TYR A 14 -0.36 -9.24 7.70
C TYR A 14 -0.96 -10.48 8.31
N HIS A 15 -1.32 -11.45 7.47
CA HIS A 15 -1.54 -12.81 7.95
C HIS A 15 -0.22 -13.32 8.57
N THR A 16 -0.29 -14.01 9.71
CA THR A 16 0.90 -14.54 10.42
C THR A 16 1.88 -15.29 9.52
N ASN A 17 1.40 -16.25 8.73
CA ASN A 17 2.21 -16.97 7.72
C ASN A 17 2.85 -16.08 6.65
N SER A 18 2.19 -14.99 6.25
CA SER A 18 2.77 -14.05 5.29
C SER A 18 3.93 -13.28 5.91
N TYR A 19 3.79 -12.85 7.16
CA TYR A 19 4.85 -12.15 7.88
C TYR A 19 6.10 -13.01 8.09
N TYR A 20 5.93 -14.28 8.48
CA TYR A 20 7.06 -15.22 8.63
C TYR A 20 7.54 -15.82 7.30
N GLY A 21 7.01 -15.37 6.16
CA GLY A 21 7.49 -15.74 4.83
C GLY A 21 7.07 -17.13 4.33
N SER A 22 6.21 -17.85 5.05
CA SER A 22 5.68 -19.15 4.61
C SER A 22 4.52 -19.02 3.61
N ARG A 23 3.99 -17.81 3.42
CA ARG A 23 2.96 -17.47 2.43
C ARG A 23 3.31 -16.15 1.73
N LYS A 24 3.01 -16.04 0.44
CA LYS A 24 3.01 -14.74 -0.28
C LYS A 24 1.63 -14.10 -0.16
N TYR A 25 1.58 -12.83 0.24
CA TYR A 25 0.31 -12.10 0.34
C TYR A 25 -0.08 -11.40 -0.97
N ILE A 26 0.90 -11.06 -1.82
CA ILE A 26 0.64 -10.57 -3.18
C ILE A 26 0.40 -11.77 -4.08
N ALA A 27 -0.85 -12.22 -4.11
CA ALA A 27 -1.25 -13.44 -4.77
C ALA A 27 -2.73 -13.38 -5.16
N TYR A 28 -3.09 -14.09 -6.23
CA TYR A 28 -4.48 -14.35 -6.61
C TYR A 28 -4.78 -15.84 -6.44
N LYS A 29 -5.81 -16.18 -5.66
CA LYS A 29 -6.17 -17.59 -5.35
C LYS A 29 -4.98 -18.44 -4.87
N GLY A 30 -4.08 -17.84 -4.10
CA GLY A 30 -2.88 -18.49 -3.55
C GLY A 30 -1.71 -18.62 -4.53
N LYS A 31 -1.86 -18.23 -5.80
CA LYS A 31 -0.75 -18.14 -6.76
C LYS A 31 -0.09 -16.75 -6.65
N PRO A 32 1.22 -16.66 -6.36
CA PRO A 32 1.93 -15.39 -6.37
C PRO A 32 1.81 -14.69 -7.73
N LEU A 33 1.66 -13.36 -7.70
CA LEU A 33 1.59 -12.56 -8.92
C LEU A 33 2.98 -12.33 -9.50
N THR A 34 3.06 -12.33 -10.82
CA THR A 34 4.19 -11.75 -11.56
C THR A 34 4.20 -10.22 -11.45
N ASN A 35 5.31 -9.59 -11.82
CA ASN A 35 5.44 -8.15 -11.95
C ASN A 35 4.35 -7.56 -12.86
N LYS A 36 4.09 -8.21 -14.00
CA LYS A 36 3.01 -7.84 -14.90
C LYS A 36 1.63 -7.96 -14.26
N GLU A 37 1.31 -9.10 -13.68
CA GLU A 37 0.00 -9.32 -13.02
C GLU A 37 -0.20 -8.35 -11.85
N TYR A 38 0.85 -8.03 -11.10
CA TYR A 38 0.79 -7.03 -10.03
C TYR A 38 0.42 -5.64 -10.58
N LEU A 39 1.07 -5.21 -11.66
CA LEU A 39 0.77 -3.93 -12.31
C LEU A 39 -0.61 -3.87 -12.96
N GLU A 40 -1.13 -5.00 -13.44
CA GLU A 40 -2.44 -5.09 -14.10
C GLU A 40 -3.60 -5.21 -13.10
N HIS A 41 -3.41 -5.94 -12.00
CA HIS A 41 -4.53 -6.36 -11.14
C HIS A 41 -4.42 -5.93 -9.68
N TRP A 42 -3.21 -5.68 -9.16
CA TRP A 42 -3.07 -5.38 -7.74
C TRP A 42 -3.41 -3.93 -7.44
N GLY A 43 -4.18 -3.71 -6.38
CA GLY A 43 -4.61 -2.39 -5.96
C GLY A 43 -5.05 -2.36 -4.51
N LYS A 44 -5.78 -1.31 -4.15
CA LYS A 44 -6.18 -1.05 -2.78
C LYS A 44 -7.44 -0.20 -2.69
N TRP A 45 -8.25 -0.51 -1.70
CA TRP A 45 -9.25 0.40 -1.16
C TRP A 45 -8.58 1.41 -0.23
N VAL A 46 -9.00 2.67 -0.31
CA VAL A 46 -8.43 3.77 0.47
C VAL A 46 -9.55 4.51 1.21
N PHE A 47 -9.34 4.75 2.50
CA PHE A 47 -10.20 5.63 3.29
C PHE A 47 -9.39 6.38 4.35
N LEU A 48 -9.96 7.47 4.85
CA LEU A 48 -9.34 8.34 5.84
C LEU A 48 -9.96 8.11 7.22
N GLY A 49 -9.19 8.44 8.26
CA GLY A 49 -9.70 8.54 9.61
C GLY A 49 -8.64 9.06 10.58
N GLU A 50 -9.05 9.34 11.81
CA GLU A 50 -8.09 9.62 12.87
C GLU A 50 -7.28 8.37 13.20
N ARG A 51 -6.05 8.57 13.66
CA ARG A 51 -5.15 7.46 14.02
C ARG A 51 -5.81 6.42 14.96
N ARG A 52 -6.53 6.88 15.98
CA ARG A 52 -7.22 6.00 16.94
C ARG A 52 -8.34 5.19 16.28
N GLU A 53 -9.10 5.79 15.38
CA GLU A 53 -10.17 5.12 14.64
C GLU A 53 -9.61 4.05 13.71
N LEU A 54 -8.47 4.35 13.07
CA LEU A 54 -7.76 3.38 12.23
C LEU A 54 -7.17 2.22 13.05
N ASP A 55 -6.68 2.46 14.27
CA ASP A 55 -6.26 1.37 15.18
C ASP A 55 -7.45 0.47 15.56
N GLU A 56 -8.60 1.06 15.91
CA GLU A 56 -9.82 0.30 16.23
C GLU A 56 -10.33 -0.49 15.01
N MET A 57 -10.23 0.08 13.81
CA MET A 57 -10.54 -0.60 12.55
C MET A 57 -9.55 -1.72 12.25
N ALA A 58 -8.26 -1.50 12.48
CA ALA A 58 -7.20 -2.48 12.30
C ALA A 58 -7.44 -3.74 13.12
N GLU A 59 -7.81 -3.60 14.40
CA GLU A 59 -8.15 -4.73 15.26
C GLU A 59 -9.33 -5.55 14.73
N LYS A 60 -10.37 -4.88 14.22
CA LYS A 60 -11.54 -5.55 13.62
C LYS A 60 -11.17 -6.29 12.34
N LEU A 61 -10.45 -5.63 11.43
CA LEU A 61 -10.08 -6.20 10.13
C LEU A 61 -8.99 -7.27 10.23
N ASN A 62 -8.19 -7.28 11.31
CA ASN A 62 -7.18 -8.30 11.55
C ASN A 62 -7.74 -9.73 11.51
N TYR A 63 -9.01 -9.92 11.92
CA TYR A 63 -9.71 -11.20 11.78
C TYR A 63 -9.79 -11.68 10.32
N HIS A 64 -10.19 -10.79 9.41
CA HIS A 64 -10.30 -11.08 7.97
C HIS A 64 -8.92 -11.30 7.33
N VAL A 65 -7.90 -10.61 7.83
CA VAL A 65 -6.51 -10.81 7.40
C VAL A 65 -6.00 -12.19 7.82
N GLU A 66 -6.21 -12.62 9.06
CA GLU A 66 -5.81 -13.96 9.52
C GLU A 66 -6.61 -15.09 8.85
N LYS A 67 -7.83 -14.84 8.40
CA LYS A 67 -8.58 -15.78 7.56
C LYS A 67 -8.07 -15.83 6.12
N GLY A 68 -7.27 -14.85 5.69
CA GLY A 68 -6.80 -14.71 4.32
C GLY A 68 -7.85 -14.18 3.36
N GLU A 69 -8.93 -13.56 3.87
CA GLU A 69 -9.95 -12.87 3.08
C GLU A 69 -9.47 -11.48 2.65
N ILE A 70 -8.63 -10.85 3.48
CA ILE A 70 -7.90 -9.63 3.14
C ILE A 70 -6.39 -9.96 3.11
N PRO A 71 -5.69 -9.78 1.99
CA PRO A 71 -4.27 -10.10 1.91
C PRO A 71 -3.36 -9.30 2.85
N CYS A 72 -3.53 -7.98 2.87
CA CYS A 72 -2.68 -7.07 3.64
C CYS A 72 -3.38 -5.70 3.81
N ILE A 73 -3.12 -5.06 4.95
CA ILE A 73 -3.54 -3.68 5.23
C ILE A 73 -2.31 -2.86 5.62
N LYS A 74 -2.28 -1.59 5.21
CA LYS A 74 -1.29 -0.60 5.63
C LYS A 74 -2.01 0.68 6.04
N TYR A 75 -1.61 1.33 7.11
CA TYR A 75 -2.13 2.65 7.46
C TYR A 75 -1.08 3.55 8.10
N ASP A 76 -1.30 4.85 8.00
CA ASP A 76 -0.35 5.85 8.46
C ASP A 76 -0.30 5.95 9.99
N ARG A 77 0.89 6.20 10.54
CA ARG A 77 1.04 6.51 11.96
C ARG A 77 0.56 7.92 12.29
N VAL A 78 0.80 8.85 11.36
CA VAL A 78 0.44 10.26 11.47
C VAL A 78 -0.03 10.76 10.10
N PRO A 79 -0.89 11.79 10.03
CA PRO A 79 -1.34 12.34 8.75
C PRO A 79 -0.19 12.76 7.84
N LEU A 80 -0.33 12.52 6.54
CA LEU A 80 0.63 12.95 5.51
C LEU A 80 0.42 14.44 5.21
N THR A 81 0.83 15.31 6.12
CA THR A 81 0.61 16.77 6.04
C THR A 81 1.25 17.42 4.82
N HIS A 82 2.35 16.86 4.31
CA HIS A 82 2.98 17.31 3.06
C HIS A 82 2.10 17.12 1.82
N LEU A 83 1.06 16.28 1.91
CA LEU A 83 0.03 16.10 0.88
C LEU A 83 -1.24 16.91 1.16
N GLY A 84 -1.24 17.74 2.21
CA GLY A 84 -2.39 18.52 2.66
C GLY A 84 -3.45 17.69 3.39
N LEU A 85 -3.09 16.51 3.90
CA LEU A 85 -3.98 15.64 4.65
C LEU A 85 -3.92 15.95 6.15
N ASN A 86 -5.08 16.03 6.78
CA ASN A 86 -5.23 16.20 8.23
C ASN A 86 -5.63 14.89 8.94
N GLU A 87 -5.89 13.85 8.17
CA GLU A 87 -6.27 12.50 8.62
C GLU A 87 -5.23 11.48 8.14
N CYS A 88 -5.19 10.33 8.80
CA CYS A 88 -4.37 9.20 8.39
C CYS A 88 -5.06 8.45 7.25
N VAL A 89 -4.27 7.85 6.36
CA VAL A 89 -4.78 7.00 5.27
C VAL A 89 -4.71 5.54 5.69
N MET A 90 -5.79 4.79 5.48
CA MET A 90 -5.77 3.32 5.50
C MET A 90 -5.89 2.79 4.06
N CYS A 91 -5.01 1.85 3.72
CA CYS A 91 -4.96 1.14 2.45
C CYS A 91 -5.22 -0.35 2.70
N VAL A 92 -6.25 -0.91 2.07
CA VAL A 92 -6.60 -2.33 2.14
C VAL A 92 -6.34 -2.96 0.78
N TYR A 93 -5.28 -3.76 0.68
CA TYR A 93 -4.77 -4.27 -0.60
C TYR A 93 -5.46 -5.58 -0.99
N CYS A 94 -5.76 -5.72 -2.27
CA CYS A 94 -6.17 -6.97 -2.87
C CYS A 94 -5.98 -6.97 -4.39
N ASP A 95 -6.19 -8.14 -4.99
CA ASP A 95 -6.34 -8.28 -6.43
C ASP A 95 -7.72 -7.73 -6.86
N GLU A 96 -7.76 -6.97 -7.96
CA GLU A 96 -8.99 -6.34 -8.45
C GLU A 96 -10.14 -7.34 -8.68
N ARG A 97 -9.81 -8.60 -8.97
CA ARG A 97 -10.78 -9.68 -9.22
C ARG A 97 -11.47 -10.15 -7.94
N GLU A 98 -10.99 -9.72 -6.78
CA GLU A 98 -11.53 -10.00 -5.44
C GLU A 98 -11.94 -8.70 -4.70
N ARG A 99 -11.88 -7.55 -5.39
CA ARG A 99 -12.07 -6.24 -4.73
C ARG A 99 -13.49 -6.02 -4.22
N GLU A 100 -14.49 -6.61 -4.85
CA GLU A 100 -15.88 -6.42 -4.44
C GLU A 100 -16.18 -7.21 -3.17
N GLU A 101 -15.65 -8.43 -3.04
CA GLU A 101 -15.72 -9.21 -1.81
C GLU A 101 -15.05 -8.47 -0.65
N VAL A 102 -13.85 -7.92 -0.89
CA VAL A 102 -13.16 -7.07 0.10
C VAL A 102 -13.95 -5.82 0.42
N TRP A 103 -14.55 -5.16 -0.58
CA TRP A 103 -15.40 -3.99 -0.36
C TRP A 103 -16.59 -4.31 0.54
N GLN A 104 -17.26 -5.45 0.36
CA GLN A 104 -18.38 -5.84 1.22
C GLN A 104 -17.96 -6.04 2.67
N ILE A 105 -16.75 -6.57 2.92
CA ILE A 105 -16.17 -6.62 4.27
C ILE A 105 -16.02 -5.21 4.82
N LEU A 106 -15.37 -4.29 4.11
CA LEU A 106 -15.14 -2.91 4.57
C LEU A 106 -16.46 -2.17 4.84
N ASN A 107 -17.43 -2.29 3.94
CA ASN A 107 -18.75 -1.68 4.07
C ASN A 107 -19.50 -2.23 5.30
N SER A 108 -19.34 -3.52 5.64
CA SER A 108 -19.92 -4.09 6.86
C SER A 108 -19.37 -3.49 8.17
N TYR A 109 -18.20 -2.85 8.11
CA TYR A 109 -17.59 -2.10 9.20
C TYR A 109 -17.87 -0.59 9.13
N GLY A 110 -18.73 -0.14 8.22
CA GLY A 110 -19.16 1.26 8.11
C GLY A 110 -18.25 2.14 7.24
N VAL A 111 -17.37 1.55 6.41
CA VAL A 111 -16.64 2.33 5.40
C VAL A 111 -17.59 2.73 4.27
N GLU A 112 -17.90 4.02 4.16
CA GLU A 112 -18.85 4.53 3.16
C GLU A 112 -18.18 4.95 1.85
N LEU A 113 -16.94 5.45 1.93
CA LEU A 113 -16.21 5.93 0.75
C LEU A 113 -15.64 4.76 -0.06
N LYS A 114 -16.15 4.57 -1.27
CA LYS A 114 -15.68 3.56 -2.22
C LYS A 114 -14.58 4.12 -3.13
N ALA A 115 -13.36 4.25 -2.61
CA ALA A 115 -12.20 4.75 -3.37
C ALA A 115 -11.17 3.63 -3.63
N TRP A 116 -11.05 3.21 -4.89
CA TRP A 116 -10.10 2.19 -5.36
C TRP A 116 -8.96 2.83 -6.15
N PHE A 117 -7.74 2.34 -5.95
CA PHE A 117 -6.56 2.72 -6.73
C PHE A 117 -5.74 1.49 -7.11
N TYR A 118 -5.24 1.47 -8.33
CA TYR A 118 -4.28 0.46 -8.76
C TYR A 118 -2.86 0.80 -8.26
N GLU A 119 -2.03 -0.22 -8.00
CA GLU A 119 -0.63 0.03 -7.65
C GLU A 119 0.15 0.65 -8.79
N LYS A 120 -0.18 0.32 -10.04
CA LYS A 120 0.41 0.99 -11.20
C LYS A 120 0.20 2.51 -11.18
N GLU A 121 -0.98 2.97 -10.77
CA GLU A 121 -1.25 4.42 -10.62
C GLU A 121 -0.45 5.00 -9.46
N THR A 122 -0.31 4.25 -8.36
CA THR A 122 0.53 4.65 -7.22
C THR A 122 2.00 4.80 -7.62
N ILE A 123 2.53 3.86 -8.39
CA ILE A 123 3.90 3.89 -8.91
C ILE A 123 4.10 5.12 -9.79
N GLN A 124 3.16 5.40 -10.70
CA GLN A 124 3.23 6.60 -11.54
C GLN A 124 3.23 7.89 -10.71
N MET A 125 2.43 7.95 -9.65
CA MET A 125 2.40 9.10 -8.74
C MET A 125 3.70 9.28 -7.94
N TRP A 126 4.44 8.21 -7.68
CA TRP A 126 5.74 8.23 -6.99
C TRP A 126 6.96 8.23 -7.92
N SER A 127 6.76 8.09 -9.23
CA SER A 127 7.80 8.21 -10.25
C SER A 127 8.24 9.66 -10.45
N PRO A 128 9.40 9.94 -11.09
CA PRO A 128 9.83 11.31 -11.40
C PRO A 128 8.76 12.12 -12.13
N GLY A 129 8.47 13.34 -11.64
CA GLY A 129 7.38 14.19 -12.14
C GLY A 129 5.98 13.78 -11.65
N GLY A 130 5.86 12.67 -10.92
CA GLY A 130 4.64 12.22 -10.27
C GLY A 130 4.29 13.10 -9.07
N ARG A 131 2.99 13.36 -8.88
CA ARG A 131 2.51 14.33 -7.88
C ARG A 131 3.00 14.06 -6.47
N LEU A 132 3.03 12.79 -6.04
CA LEU A 132 3.38 12.43 -4.66
C LEU A 132 4.88 12.61 -4.41
N LEU A 133 5.72 12.19 -5.35
CA LEU A 133 7.17 12.36 -5.24
C LEU A 133 7.54 13.84 -5.18
N GLU A 134 6.99 14.65 -6.08
CA GLU A 134 7.33 16.07 -6.17
C GLU A 134 6.83 16.87 -4.97
N SER A 135 5.63 16.54 -4.44
CA SER A 135 5.14 17.11 -3.18
C SER A 135 6.03 16.73 -2.00
N TRP A 136 6.49 15.47 -1.93
CA TRP A 136 7.39 15.03 -0.88
C TRP A 136 8.75 15.74 -0.97
N ILE A 137 9.40 15.78 -2.14
CA ILE A 137 10.68 16.49 -2.36
C ILE A 137 10.57 17.95 -1.92
N THR A 138 9.49 18.63 -2.33
CA THR A 138 9.25 20.04 -1.96
C THR A 138 9.13 20.20 -0.45
N SER A 139 8.46 19.27 0.24
CA SER A 139 8.27 19.31 1.69
C SER A 139 9.57 19.08 2.50
N GLN A 140 10.53 18.39 1.91
CA GLN A 140 11.79 18.04 2.58
C GLN A 140 12.85 19.16 2.51
N ASN A 141 12.59 20.27 1.78
CA ASN A 141 13.53 21.37 1.57
C ASN A 141 14.90 20.92 1.06
N LEU A 142 14.91 19.92 0.16
CA LEU A 142 16.13 19.38 -0.42
C LEU A 142 16.82 20.40 -1.34
N SER A 143 18.14 20.29 -1.46
CA SER A 143 18.89 20.91 -2.55
C SER A 143 18.48 20.33 -3.91
N VAL A 144 18.86 21.01 -4.99
CA VAL A 144 18.60 20.53 -6.36
C VAL A 144 19.26 19.18 -6.58
N GLU A 145 20.49 19.01 -6.11
CA GLU A 145 21.26 17.78 -6.23
C GLU A 145 20.62 16.62 -5.45
N GLU A 146 20.16 16.86 -4.23
CA GLU A 146 19.45 15.85 -3.43
C GLU A 146 18.09 15.48 -4.05
N ALA A 147 17.36 16.47 -4.57
CA ALA A 147 16.09 16.23 -5.25
C ALA A 147 16.26 15.37 -6.51
N GLU A 148 17.29 15.64 -7.33
CA GLU A 148 17.61 14.82 -8.50
C GLU A 148 18.04 13.40 -8.10
N ALA A 149 18.81 13.25 -7.02
CA ALA A 149 19.17 11.93 -6.50
C ALA A 149 17.94 11.11 -6.09
N VAL A 150 16.96 11.75 -5.45
CA VAL A 150 15.68 11.10 -5.09
C VAL A 150 14.87 10.70 -6.32
N ARG A 151 14.80 11.56 -7.34
CA ARG A 151 14.13 11.23 -8.61
C ARG A 151 14.81 10.05 -9.30
N GLU A 152 16.14 10.01 -9.31
CA GLU A 152 16.90 8.90 -9.89
C GLU A 152 16.66 7.59 -9.14
N ASP A 153 16.71 7.59 -7.80
CA ASP A 153 16.41 6.41 -6.98
C ASP A 153 15.00 5.87 -7.26
N SER A 154 14.00 6.76 -7.28
CA SER A 154 12.62 6.38 -7.63
C SER A 154 12.53 5.76 -9.02
N ARG A 155 13.20 6.36 -10.03
CA ARG A 155 13.23 5.82 -11.39
C ARG A 155 13.80 4.42 -11.43
N GLN A 156 14.96 4.20 -10.81
CA GLN A 156 15.64 2.90 -10.81
C GLN A 156 14.79 1.84 -10.10
N ARG A 157 14.20 2.20 -8.96
CA ARG A 157 13.31 1.31 -8.18
C ARG A 157 12.13 0.82 -9.01
N PHE A 158 11.47 1.71 -9.74
CA PHE A 158 10.29 1.36 -10.52
C PHE A 158 10.61 0.83 -11.92
N GLN A 159 11.78 1.09 -12.51
CA GLN A 159 12.12 0.53 -13.81
C GLN A 159 12.26 -1.00 -13.75
N ALA A 160 12.80 -1.53 -12.65
CA ALA A 160 13.07 -2.97 -12.50
C ALA A 160 11.83 -3.85 -12.65
N ILE A 161 10.64 -3.37 -12.24
CA ILE A 161 9.38 -4.13 -12.37
C ILE A 161 8.92 -4.23 -13.83
N TYR A 162 9.23 -3.25 -14.67
CA TYR A 162 8.90 -3.25 -16.10
C TYR A 162 9.89 -4.07 -16.93
N ASP A 163 11.15 -4.12 -16.50
CA ASP A 163 12.20 -4.86 -17.23
C ASP A 163 12.08 -6.38 -17.05
N ASN A 164 11.38 -6.83 -15.99
CA ASN A 164 11.29 -8.24 -15.59
C ASN A 164 9.83 -8.70 -15.40
N GLU A 165 8.98 -8.47 -16.40
CA GLU A 165 7.52 -8.67 -16.31
C GLU A 165 7.07 -10.05 -15.79
N ASP A 166 7.80 -11.12 -16.11
CA ASP A 166 7.45 -12.51 -15.75
C ASP A 166 7.99 -12.96 -14.38
N GLU A 167 8.81 -12.15 -13.71
CA GLU A 167 9.31 -12.48 -12.37
C GLU A 167 8.20 -12.35 -11.32
N ILE A 168 8.27 -13.19 -10.27
CA ILE A 168 7.34 -13.11 -9.14
C ILE A 168 7.61 -11.82 -8.37
N PHE A 169 6.59 -10.98 -8.22
CA PHE A 169 6.73 -9.73 -7.48
C PHE A 169 6.90 -10.02 -5.99
N THR A 170 7.94 -9.45 -5.38
CA THR A 170 8.31 -9.70 -3.98
C THR A 170 7.90 -8.59 -3.01
N GLY A 171 7.27 -7.53 -3.50
CA GLY A 171 6.96 -6.32 -2.72
C GLY A 171 8.01 -5.23 -2.90
N TRP A 172 7.64 -4.02 -2.48
CA TRP A 172 8.57 -2.89 -2.39
C TRP A 172 9.31 -2.92 -1.06
N GLU A 173 10.60 -2.57 -1.06
CA GLU A 173 11.28 -2.22 0.19
C GLU A 173 10.60 -0.98 0.78
N GLN A 174 10.21 -1.06 2.05
CA GLN A 174 9.49 -0.02 2.81
C GLN A 174 10.30 0.40 4.02
#